data_AF-A0A359KMT4-F1
#
_entry.id   AF-A0A359KMT4-F1
#
_cell.length_a   1.000
_cell.length_b   1.000
_cell.length_c   1.000
_cell.angle_alpha   90.00
_cell.angle_beta   90.00
_cell.angle_gamma   90.00
#
_symmetry.space_group_name_H-M   'P 1'
#
loop_
_entity.id
_entity.type
_entity.pdbx_description
1 polymer ?
#
loop_
_entity_poly.entity_id
_entity_poly.type
_entity_poly.pdbx_seq_one_letter_code
_entity_poly.pdbx_strand_id
1 'polypeptide(L)' 'RLHVRVNVGPIAVPEELEFVTSLPKTRSGKIMRRFLKAQELGQEVGDISTLEE' A
#
# COMPACT_ATOMS: atom_id res chain seq x y z
N ARG A 1 -15.28 0.11 -4.49
CA ARG A 1 -15.78 1.36 -3.85
C ARG A 1 -17.07 1.16 -3.04
N LEU A 2 -18.17 0.65 -3.62
CA LEU A 2 -19.42 0.39 -2.86
C LEU A 2 -19.21 -0.50 -1.62
N HIS A 3 -18.41 -1.56 -1.74
CA HIS A 3 -18.13 -2.48 -0.63
C HIS A 3 -17.60 -1.74 0.62
N VAL A 4 -16.59 -0.87 0.46
CA VAL A 4 -16.02 -0.12 1.59
C VAL A 4 -17.02 0.90 2.14
N ARG A 5 -17.80 1.57 1.29
CA ARG A 5 -18.83 2.53 1.71
C ARG A 5 -19.88 1.87 2.62
N VAL A 6 -20.33 0.67 2.27
CA VAL A 6 -21.37 -0.06 3.00
C VAL A 6 -20.82 -0.66 4.29
N ASN A 7 -19.62 -1.24 4.27
CA ASN A 7 -19.07 -1.97 5.42
C ASN A 7 -18.29 -1.10 6.42
N VAL A 8 -17.71 0.02 5.98
CA VAL A 8 -16.85 0.88 6.82
C VAL A 8 -17.44 2.29 6.96
N GLY A 9 -17.98 2.85 5.87
CA GLY A 9 -18.62 4.16 5.86
C GLY A 9 -18.12 5.08 4.77
N PRO A 10 -18.80 6.22 4.55
CA PRO A 10 -18.52 7.12 3.43
C PRO A 10 -17.13 7.79 3.52
N ILE A 11 -16.61 8.06 4.72
CA ILE A 11 -15.31 8.71 4.90
C ILE A 11 -14.12 7.80 4.57
N ALA A 12 -14.32 6.47 4.58
CA ALA A 12 -13.26 5.49 4.37
C ALA A 12 -13.15 5.02 2.90
N VAL A 13 -13.96 5.58 2.00
CA VAL A 13 -13.98 5.17 0.59
C VAL A 13 -12.67 5.63 -0.08
N PRO A 14 -11.88 4.72 -0.68
CA PRO A 14 -10.65 5.12 -1.38
C PRO A 14 -10.95 6.06 -2.55
N GLU A 15 -10.07 7.05 -2.73
CA GLU A 15 -10.08 7.99 -3.87
C GLU A 15 -9.62 7.29 -5.16
N GLU A 16 -8.61 6.42 -5.04
CA GLU A 16 -8.05 5.67 -6.16
C GLU A 16 -7.87 4.18 -5.81
N LEU A 17 -7.81 3.35 -6.84
CA LEU A 17 -7.62 1.91 -6.73
C LEU A 17 -6.67 1.47 -7.84
N GLU A 18 -5.47 1.06 -7.46
CA GLU A 18 -4.48 0.50 -8.38
C GLU A 18 -4.36 -1.00 -8.18
N PHE A 19 -4.42 -1.74 -9.28
CA PHE A 19 -4.27 -3.20 -9.29
C PHE A 19 -2.87 -3.55 -9.72
N VAL A 20 -2.14 -4.23 -8.84
CA VAL A 20 -0.76 -4.67 -9.04
C VAL A 20 -0.69 -6.19 -9.01
N THR A 21 0.32 -6.76 -9.67
CA THR A 21 0.55 -8.21 -9.70
C THR A 21 1.08 -8.74 -8.36
N SER A 22 1.85 -7.93 -7.63
CA SER A 22 2.39 -8.27 -6.32
C SER A 22 2.50 -7.03 -5.42
N LEU A 23 2.52 -7.26 -4.11
CA LEU A 23 2.79 -6.23 -3.11
C LEU A 23 4.24 -6.31 -2.64
N PRO A 24 4.90 -5.18 -2.36
CA PRO A 24 6.25 -5.17 -1.79
C PRO A 24 6.23 -5.81 -0.41
N LYS A 25 7.02 -6.86 -0.22
CA LYS A 25 7.11 -7.63 1.02
C LYS A 25 8.55 -7.69 1.52
N THR A 26 8.69 -7.76 2.84
CA THR A 26 9.97 -8.04 3.49
C THR A 26 10.33 -9.52 3.35
N ARG A 27 11.58 -9.91 3.65
CA ARG A 27 12.07 -11.31 3.81
C ARG A 27 11.28 -12.20 4.77
N SER A 28 10.37 -11.62 5.52
CA SER A 28 9.46 -12.31 6.45
C SER A 28 8.01 -12.34 5.96
N GLY A 29 7.75 -11.91 4.73
CA GLY A 29 6.43 -11.83 4.11
C GLY A 29 5.58 -10.62 4.52
N LYS A 30 6.03 -9.76 5.45
CA LYS A 30 5.28 -8.55 5.85
C LYS A 30 5.21 -7.54 4.72
N ILE A 31 4.02 -7.00 4.43
CA ILE A 31 3.83 -5.93 3.45
C ILE A 31 4.53 -4.64 3.92
N MET A 32 5.40 -4.09 3.08
CA MET A 32 6.18 -2.89 3.38
C MET A 32 5.38 -1.61 3.09
N ARG A 33 4.32 -1.35 3.86
CA ARG A 33 3.39 -0.21 3.62
C ARG A 33 4.07 1.16 3.59
N ARG A 34 5.18 1.36 4.33
CA ARG A 34 5.94 2.62 4.32
C ARG A 34 6.52 2.95 2.94
N PHE A 35 6.92 1.93 2.19
CA PHE A 35 7.48 2.08 0.84
C PHE A 35 6.38 2.59 -0.10
N LEU A 36 5.22 1.94 -0.08
CA LEU A 36 4.04 2.36 -0.86
C LEU A 36 3.64 3.80 -0.53
N LYS A 37 3.64 4.16 0.76
CA LYS A 37 3.34 5.53 1.19
C LYS A 37 4.35 6.55 0.67
N ALA A 38 5.65 6.24 0.75
CA ALA A 38 6.69 7.15 0.26
C ALA A 38 6.61 7.35 -1.25
N GLN A 39 6.35 6.27 -2.00
CA GLN A 39 6.15 6.32 -3.45
C GLN A 39 4.95 7.20 -3.83
N GLU A 40 3.79 7.00 -3.20
CA GLU A 40 2.58 7.79 -3.45
C GLU A 40 2.79 9.28 -3.14
N LEU A 41 3.53 9.58 -2.08
CA LEU A 41 3.81 10.96 -1.66
C LEU A 41 4.99 11.59 -2.39
N GLY A 42 5.67 10.88 -3.31
CA GLY A 42 6.88 11.35 -3.97
C GLY A 42 8.05 11.62 -3.01
N GLN A 43 8.08 10.93 -1.87
CA GLN A 43 9.10 11.06 -0.83
C GLN A 43 10.21 10.02 -1.00
N GLU A 44 11.35 10.25 -0.35
CA GLU A 44 12.41 9.24 -0.30
C GLU A 44 11.94 7.97 0.45
N VAL A 45 12.13 6.81 -0.17
CA VAL A 45 11.67 5.51 0.35
C VAL A 45 12.50 5.01 1.55
N GLY A 46 13.68 5.58 1.77
CA GLY A 46 14.64 5.18 2.80
C GLY A 46 15.25 3.79 2.53
N ASP A 47 15.70 3.12 3.60
CA ASP A 47 16.31 1.78 3.48
C ASP A 47 15.28 0.75 2.97
N ILE A 48 15.65 -0.07 1.99
CA ILE A 48 14.83 -1.15 1.42
C ILE A 48 15.54 -2.51 1.43
N SER A 49 16.62 -2.64 2.20
CA SER A 49 17.48 -3.84 2.27
C SER A 49 16.75 -5.16 2.61
N THR A 50 15.59 -5.06 3.25
CA THR A 50 14.77 -6.20 3.67
C THR A 50 13.71 -6.60 2.65
N LEU A 51 13.56 -5.89 1.53
CA LEU A 51 12.62 -6.24 0.47
C LEU A 51 13.00 -7.60 -0.15
N GLU A 52 12.00 -8.45 -0.39
CA GLU A 52 12.13 -9.63 -1.25
C GLU A 52 12.03 -9.19 -2.72
N GLU A 53 12.73 -9.89 -3.63
CA GLU A 53 12.51 -9.77 -5.07
C GLU A 53 11.11 -10.25 -5.48
#